data_AF-A0A317G747-F1
#
_entry.id   AF-A0A317G747-F1
#
_cell.length_a   1.000
_cell.length_b   1.000
_cell.length_c   1.000
_cell.angle_alpha   90.00
_cell.angle_beta   90.00
_cell.angle_gamma   90.00
#
_symmetry.space_group_name_H-M   'P 1'
#
loop_
_entity.id
_entity.type
_entity.pdbx_description
1 polymer ?
#
loop_
_entity_poly.entity_id
_entity_poly.type
_entity_poly.pdbx_seq_one_letter_code
_entity_poly.pdbx_strand_id
1 'polypeptide(L)'
;MRFIFPFAEIEKNSRIVLYGASEMGYDFYRQIVTTGYCTIALWVDRQYEWWQHLDLPVSKPDDILNANYDKIILTAEKQSVAQSMRDDLSALGVDSERILWKSDYLIKGNIARKFDIKTQVLDSQRAIETSPREFVDENNLDIVIRVIYARSVLAGDNDLTHKELYKKLITKQTELVEATDRMLVGYFSEYDTKRGWDQFDMSFRELIDSIRNKGFQKEYFIPLDNKKHLLNGRHRIAAAMALGVSIWTVTYPFSTGAVKYDVEWLKTNDFSGDEIRMVLAALEELKKAS
;
A
#
# COMPACT_ATOMS: atom_id res chain seq x y z
N MET A 1 -4.88 1.59 -10.37
CA MET A 1 -6.03 1.94 -11.21
C MET A 1 -6.52 0.69 -11.92
N ARG A 2 -7.49 0.06 -11.28
CA ARG A 2 -8.16 -1.19 -11.66
C ARG A 2 -9.60 -0.90 -12.12
N PHE A 3 -10.15 0.25 -11.74
CA PHE A 3 -11.49 0.70 -12.09
C PHE A 3 -11.44 2.02 -12.86
N ILE A 4 -12.31 2.17 -13.86
CA ILE A 4 -12.45 3.42 -14.63
C ILE A 4 -13.71 4.16 -14.18
N PHE A 5 -13.57 5.44 -13.87
CA PHE A 5 -14.71 6.30 -13.61
C PHE A 5 -15.60 6.36 -14.86
N PRO A 6 -16.94 6.29 -14.75
CA PRO A 6 -17.84 6.25 -15.90
C PRO A 6 -18.01 7.63 -16.56
N PHE A 7 -16.93 8.19 -17.13
CA PHE A 7 -16.90 9.53 -17.74
C PHE A 7 -18.01 9.76 -18.76
N ALA A 8 -18.37 8.74 -19.53
CA ALA A 8 -19.41 8.84 -20.56
C ALA A 8 -20.84 9.04 -20.00
N GLU A 9 -21.07 8.68 -18.74
CA GLU A 9 -22.39 8.71 -18.10
C GLU A 9 -22.59 9.94 -17.21
N ILE A 10 -21.53 10.76 -17.06
CA ILE A 10 -21.51 11.91 -16.16
C ILE A 10 -21.14 13.13 -16.96
N GLU A 11 -21.98 14.17 -16.85
CA GLU A 11 -21.73 15.44 -17.50
C GLU A 11 -20.45 16.08 -16.94
N LYS A 12 -19.66 16.67 -17.83
CA LYS A 12 -18.44 17.37 -17.44
C LYS A 12 -18.81 18.54 -16.51
N ASN A 13 -17.99 18.73 -15.48
CA ASN A 13 -18.16 19.70 -14.39
C ASN A 13 -19.31 19.41 -13.42
N SER A 14 -20.03 18.29 -13.55
CA SER A 14 -21.01 17.89 -12.53
C SER A 14 -20.37 17.81 -11.15
N ARG A 15 -21.18 18.16 -10.14
CA ARG A 15 -20.85 17.99 -8.73
C ARG A 15 -21.40 16.65 -8.26
N ILE A 16 -20.52 15.73 -7.91
CA ILE A 16 -20.90 14.35 -7.59
C ILE A 16 -20.63 13.99 -6.13
N VAL A 17 -21.37 13.00 -5.63
CA VAL A 17 -21.01 12.26 -4.42
C VAL A 17 -20.44 10.92 -4.83
N LEU A 18 -19.28 10.54 -4.27
CA LEU A 18 -18.79 9.15 -4.33
C LEU A 18 -19.26 8.42 -3.08
N TYR A 19 -20.07 7.37 -3.24
CA TYR A 19 -20.45 6.50 -2.13
C TYR A 19 -19.63 5.22 -2.21
N GLY A 20 -18.80 5.02 -1.19
CA GLY A 20 -17.87 3.92 -1.03
C GLY A 20 -16.43 4.41 -1.15
N ALA A 21 -15.61 4.06 -0.17
CA ALA A 21 -14.18 4.33 -0.13
C ALA A 21 -13.34 3.06 -0.33
N SER A 22 -13.92 2.07 -1.01
CA SER A 22 -13.22 0.87 -1.47
C SER A 22 -12.15 1.19 -2.54
N GLU A 23 -11.47 0.15 -3.06
CA GLU A 23 -10.47 0.31 -4.13
C GLU A 23 -11.02 1.11 -5.33
N MET A 24 -12.28 0.84 -5.69
CA MET A 24 -13.00 1.55 -6.75
C MET A 24 -13.28 3.01 -6.40
N GLY A 25 -13.70 3.27 -5.16
CA GLY A 25 -13.95 4.62 -4.62
C GLY A 25 -12.77 5.55 -4.78
N TYR A 26 -11.61 5.08 -4.36
CA TYR A 26 -10.39 5.89 -4.41
C TYR A 26 -9.77 5.95 -5.81
N ASP A 27 -9.89 4.91 -6.64
CA ASP A 27 -9.54 5.02 -8.06
C ASP A 27 -10.36 6.11 -8.76
N PHE A 28 -11.66 6.20 -8.45
CA PHE A 28 -12.53 7.26 -8.98
C PHE A 28 -12.15 8.63 -8.43
N TYR A 29 -11.94 8.74 -7.11
CA TYR A 29 -11.47 9.96 -6.46
C TYR A 29 -10.21 10.51 -7.15
N ARG A 30 -9.19 9.65 -7.34
CA ARG A 30 -7.94 10.03 -8.01
C ARG A 30 -8.17 10.47 -9.44
N GLN A 31 -8.96 9.73 -10.22
CA GLN A 31 -9.28 10.09 -11.60
C GLN A 31 -9.92 11.47 -11.69
N ILE A 32 -10.90 11.77 -10.83
CA ILE A 32 -11.61 13.04 -10.84
C ILE A 32 -10.69 14.18 -10.40
N VAL A 33 -9.96 14.03 -9.28
CA VAL A 33 -9.03 15.05 -8.78
C VAL A 33 -7.91 15.34 -9.79
N THR A 34 -7.38 14.30 -10.45
CA THR A 34 -6.30 14.44 -11.43
C THR A 34 -6.78 15.10 -12.72
N THR A 35 -7.98 14.74 -13.21
CA THR A 35 -8.50 15.24 -14.49
C THR A 35 -9.23 16.56 -14.38
N GLY A 36 -9.73 16.91 -13.18
CA GLY A 36 -10.66 18.02 -12.99
C GLY A 36 -11.98 17.86 -13.76
N TYR A 37 -12.33 16.63 -14.18
CA TYR A 37 -13.50 16.39 -15.03
C TYR A 37 -14.82 16.71 -14.33
N CYS A 38 -14.90 16.42 -13.03
CA CYS A 38 -16.04 16.70 -12.15
C CYS A 38 -15.53 17.32 -10.84
N THR A 39 -16.46 17.81 -10.01
CA THR A 39 -16.15 18.20 -8.63
C THR A 39 -16.71 17.15 -7.67
N ILE A 40 -15.90 16.70 -6.71
CA ILE A 40 -16.36 15.81 -5.64
C ILE A 40 -16.97 16.69 -4.54
N ALA A 41 -18.29 16.64 -4.39
CA ALA A 41 -19.01 17.34 -3.33
C ALA A 41 -18.74 16.68 -1.97
N LEU A 42 -18.84 15.36 -1.96
CA LEU A 42 -18.55 14.49 -0.83
C LEU A 42 -18.00 13.16 -1.35
N TRP A 43 -17.10 12.58 -0.57
CA TRP A 43 -16.75 11.18 -0.68
C TRP A 43 -17.17 10.54 0.63
N VAL A 44 -18.07 9.56 0.61
CA VAL A 44 -18.65 8.99 1.83
C VAL A 44 -18.45 7.50 1.92
N ASP A 45 -18.36 6.98 3.15
CA ASP A 45 -18.32 5.55 3.43
C ASP A 45 -18.88 5.25 4.82
N ARG A 46 -19.42 4.03 5.05
CA ARG A 46 -19.88 3.61 6.37
C ARG A 46 -18.74 3.56 7.40
N GLN A 47 -17.51 3.28 6.95
CA GLN A 47 -16.30 3.25 7.78
C GLN A 47 -15.48 4.55 7.66
N TYR A 48 -16.15 5.70 7.48
CA TYR A 48 -15.48 7.00 7.26
C TYR A 48 -14.40 7.36 8.29
N GLU A 49 -14.61 7.04 9.58
CA GLU A 49 -13.67 7.31 10.67
C GLU A 49 -12.30 6.67 10.42
N TRP A 50 -12.30 5.46 9.84
CA TRP A 50 -11.07 4.76 9.51
C TRP A 50 -10.29 5.49 8.41
N TRP A 51 -10.99 5.99 7.40
CA TRP A 51 -10.38 6.72 6.29
C TRP A 51 -9.90 8.12 6.69
N GLN A 52 -10.62 8.79 7.60
CA GLN A 52 -10.19 10.06 8.17
C GLN A 52 -8.90 9.91 8.99
N HIS A 53 -8.70 8.79 9.69
CA HIS A 53 -7.44 8.49 10.37
C HIS A 53 -6.25 8.36 9.41
N LEU A 54 -6.51 8.11 8.12
CA LEU A 54 -5.53 8.08 7.04
C LEU A 54 -5.45 9.42 6.27
N ASP A 55 -5.94 10.51 6.86
CA ASP A 55 -5.98 11.86 6.29
C ASP A 55 -6.74 11.94 4.94
N LEU A 56 -7.68 11.03 4.68
CA LEU A 56 -8.53 11.09 3.49
C LEU A 56 -9.83 11.86 3.76
N PRO A 57 -10.32 12.66 2.80
CA PRO A 57 -11.51 13.49 2.97
C PRO A 57 -12.79 12.67 2.80
N VAL A 58 -12.91 11.57 3.54
CA VAL A 58 -14.10 10.71 3.54
C VAL A 58 -15.02 11.14 4.69
N SER A 59 -16.29 11.34 4.37
CA SER A 59 -17.35 11.76 5.28
C SER A 59 -18.30 10.60 5.58
N LYS A 60 -19.14 10.77 6.60
CA LYS A 60 -20.23 9.81 6.87
C LYS A 60 -21.36 9.97 5.84
N PRO A 61 -22.15 8.90 5.55
CA PRO A 61 -23.22 8.97 4.55
C PRO A 61 -24.30 10.02 4.84
N ASP A 62 -24.60 10.29 6.11
CA ASP A 62 -25.60 11.30 6.50
C ASP A 62 -25.28 12.70 5.98
N ASP A 63 -23.99 13.01 5.76
CA ASP A 63 -23.56 14.33 5.28
C ASP A 63 -24.13 14.63 3.87
N ILE A 64 -24.53 13.61 3.12
CA ILE A 64 -25.20 13.74 1.81
C ILE A 64 -26.43 14.65 1.90
N LEU A 65 -27.19 14.59 3.00
CA LEU A 65 -28.41 15.39 3.19
C LEU A 65 -28.17 16.90 3.14
N ASN A 66 -26.95 17.32 3.48
CA ASN A 66 -26.57 18.74 3.58
C ASN A 66 -25.72 19.20 2.39
N ALA A 67 -25.44 18.32 1.44
CA ALA A 67 -24.63 18.62 0.27
C ALA A 67 -25.49 18.91 -0.96
N ASN A 68 -25.07 19.90 -1.75
CA ASN A 68 -25.57 20.08 -3.11
C ASN A 68 -24.79 19.18 -4.06
N TYR A 69 -25.48 18.35 -4.85
CA TYR A 69 -24.87 17.47 -5.84
C TYR A 69 -25.88 17.13 -6.94
N ASP A 70 -25.36 16.74 -8.09
CA ASP A 70 -26.13 16.35 -9.27
C ASP A 70 -26.37 14.84 -9.29
N LYS A 71 -25.35 14.05 -8.93
CA LYS A 71 -25.34 12.58 -8.98
C LYS A 71 -24.58 11.96 -7.81
N ILE A 72 -25.01 10.79 -7.37
CA ILE A 72 -24.30 9.88 -6.48
C ILE A 72 -23.82 8.68 -7.28
N ILE A 73 -22.51 8.39 -7.21
CA ILE A 73 -21.89 7.23 -7.84
C ILE A 73 -21.66 6.16 -6.78
N LEU A 74 -22.23 4.98 -6.97
CA LEU A 74 -21.99 3.84 -6.09
C LEU A 74 -20.74 3.08 -6.53
N THR A 75 -19.78 2.93 -5.63
CA THR A 75 -18.51 2.21 -5.91
C THR A 75 -18.56 0.79 -5.38
N ALA A 76 -19.45 -0.01 -5.96
CA ALA A 76 -19.68 -1.40 -5.61
C ALA A 76 -19.40 -2.33 -6.79
N GLU A 77 -18.63 -3.40 -6.56
CA GLU A 77 -18.36 -4.41 -7.59
C GLU A 77 -19.54 -5.38 -7.78
N LYS A 78 -20.23 -5.74 -6.69
CA LYS A 78 -21.33 -6.71 -6.70
C LYS A 78 -22.67 -6.00 -6.63
N GLN A 79 -23.64 -6.49 -7.39
CA GLN A 79 -25.01 -5.97 -7.37
C GLN A 79 -25.63 -5.98 -5.96
N SER A 80 -25.36 -7.01 -5.16
CA SER A 80 -25.87 -7.09 -3.78
C SER A 80 -25.36 -5.95 -2.89
N VAL A 81 -24.11 -5.55 -3.06
CA VAL A 81 -23.50 -4.42 -2.33
C VAL A 81 -24.10 -3.11 -2.82
N ALA A 82 -24.22 -2.94 -4.13
CA ALA A 82 -24.88 -1.77 -4.72
C ALA A 82 -26.33 -1.62 -4.26
N GLN A 83 -27.06 -2.73 -4.14
CA GLN A 83 -28.41 -2.75 -3.61
C GLN A 83 -28.44 -2.30 -2.15
N SER A 84 -27.56 -2.83 -1.30
CA SER A 84 -27.46 -2.38 0.09
C SER A 84 -27.17 -0.89 0.21
N MET A 85 -26.33 -0.32 -0.67
CA MET A 85 -26.07 1.12 -0.69
C MET A 85 -27.26 1.93 -1.21
N ARG A 86 -28.05 1.40 -2.17
CA ARG A 86 -29.31 2.01 -2.59
C ARG A 86 -30.32 2.05 -1.45
N ASP A 87 -30.37 0.99 -0.64
CA ASP A 87 -31.27 0.91 0.50
C ASP A 87 -30.90 1.96 1.56
N ASP A 88 -29.59 2.14 1.85
CA ASP A 88 -29.10 3.23 2.72
C ASP A 88 -29.54 4.60 2.20
N LEU A 89 -29.30 4.85 0.91
CA LEU A 89 -29.64 6.13 0.27
C LEU A 89 -31.15 6.38 0.23
N SER A 90 -31.93 5.34 0.00
CA SER A 90 -33.39 5.42 0.05
C SER A 90 -33.88 5.73 1.46
N ALA A 91 -33.24 5.18 2.50
CA ALA A 91 -33.56 5.51 3.89
C ALA A 91 -33.23 6.97 4.24
N LEU A 92 -32.23 7.56 3.58
CA LEU A 92 -31.92 8.98 3.63
C LEU A 92 -32.83 9.84 2.72
N GLY A 93 -33.80 9.24 2.02
CA GLY A 93 -34.72 9.97 1.13
C GLY A 93 -34.08 10.48 -0.16
N VAL A 94 -32.96 9.89 -0.59
CA VAL A 94 -32.31 10.24 -1.86
C VAL A 94 -33.09 9.64 -3.02
N ASP A 95 -33.37 10.48 -4.02
CA ASP A 95 -34.03 10.06 -5.24
C ASP A 95 -33.16 9.07 -6.04
N SER A 96 -33.77 7.95 -6.42
CA SER A 96 -33.15 6.89 -7.23
C SER A 96 -32.59 7.38 -8.56
N GLU A 97 -33.18 8.43 -9.17
CA GLU A 97 -32.70 8.99 -10.45
C GLU A 97 -31.31 9.64 -10.30
N ARG A 98 -31.02 10.16 -9.11
CA ARG A 98 -29.72 10.74 -8.76
C ARG A 98 -28.65 9.69 -8.49
N ILE A 99 -28.98 8.40 -8.50
CA ILE A 99 -28.04 7.32 -8.20
C ILE A 99 -27.54 6.68 -9.51
N LEU A 100 -26.23 6.56 -9.68
CA LEU A 100 -25.59 5.80 -10.76
C LEU A 100 -24.83 4.62 -10.19
N TRP A 101 -25.11 3.43 -10.72
CA TRP A 101 -24.31 2.23 -10.50
C TRP A 101 -24.25 1.42 -11.79
N LYS A 102 -23.07 0.87 -12.10
CA LYS A 102 -22.86 -0.10 -13.17
C LYS A 102 -22.11 -1.32 -12.63
N SER A 103 -22.28 -2.45 -13.31
CA SER A 103 -21.58 -3.69 -12.99
C SER A 103 -20.20 -3.81 -13.65
N ASP A 104 -19.83 -2.89 -14.55
CA ASP A 104 -18.69 -3.01 -15.46
C ASP A 104 -17.64 -1.90 -15.30
N TYR A 105 -17.43 -1.41 -14.08
CA TYR A 105 -16.35 -0.46 -13.79
C TYR A 105 -14.95 -1.08 -13.91
N LEU A 106 -14.86 -2.41 -13.85
CA LEU A 106 -13.60 -3.13 -13.91
C LEU A 106 -12.98 -2.96 -15.29
N ILE A 107 -11.75 -2.49 -15.30
CA ILE A 107 -10.97 -2.44 -16.51
C ILE A 107 -10.51 -3.87 -16.85
N LYS A 108 -11.02 -4.43 -17.95
CA LYS A 108 -10.53 -5.69 -18.52
C LYS A 108 -9.18 -5.44 -19.21
N GLY A 109 -8.13 -5.36 -18.41
CA GLY A 109 -6.77 -5.11 -18.83
C GLY A 109 -5.98 -4.39 -17.75
N ASN A 110 -4.72 -4.74 -17.56
CA ASN A 110 -3.82 -4.00 -16.68
C ASN A 110 -3.59 -2.59 -17.26
N ILE A 111 -4.44 -1.60 -16.91
CA ILE A 111 -4.28 -0.18 -17.28
C ILE A 111 -3.63 0.63 -16.15
N ALA A 112 -3.30 -0.02 -15.02
CA ALA A 112 -2.14 0.46 -14.29
C ALA A 112 -0.97 0.37 -15.26
N ARG A 113 -0.53 1.51 -15.82
CA ARG A 113 0.86 1.65 -16.21
C ARG A 113 1.63 1.27 -14.95
N LYS A 114 2.11 0.02 -14.88
CA LYS A 114 3.32 -0.27 -14.11
C LYS A 114 4.24 0.89 -14.41
N PHE A 115 4.75 1.54 -13.36
CA PHE A 115 5.75 2.59 -13.44
C PHE A 115 6.55 2.36 -14.73
N ASP A 116 6.28 3.16 -15.78
CA ASP A 116 6.68 2.79 -17.15
C ASP A 116 8.15 2.43 -17.06
N ILE A 117 8.57 1.28 -17.59
CA ILE A 117 9.98 0.84 -17.55
C ILE A 117 10.87 2.02 -17.98
N LYS A 118 10.38 2.86 -18.91
CA LYS A 118 11.04 4.12 -19.28
C LYS A 118 11.17 5.10 -18.12
N THR A 119 10.11 5.41 -17.37
CA THR A 119 10.19 6.28 -16.18
C THR A 119 11.07 5.68 -15.09
N GLN A 120 11.01 4.37 -14.83
CA GLN A 120 11.87 3.69 -13.86
C GLN A 120 13.35 3.78 -14.26
N VAL A 121 13.65 3.56 -15.54
CA VAL A 121 15.00 3.72 -16.11
C VAL A 121 15.45 5.18 -16.10
N LEU A 122 14.55 6.14 -16.30
CA LEU A 122 14.89 7.56 -16.20
C LEU A 122 15.18 7.98 -14.76
N ASP A 123 14.34 7.56 -13.80
CA ASP A 123 14.55 7.85 -12.38
C ASP A 123 15.77 7.12 -11.82
N SER A 124 16.11 5.93 -12.34
CA SER A 124 17.34 5.24 -11.95
C SER A 124 18.59 6.02 -12.33
N GLN A 125 18.54 6.89 -13.34
CA GLN A 125 19.69 7.75 -13.70
C GLN A 125 20.07 8.69 -12.56
N ARG A 126 19.08 9.24 -11.83
CA ARG A 126 19.28 10.10 -10.66
C ARG A 126 19.43 9.32 -9.34
N ALA A 127 19.41 7.99 -9.37
CA ALA A 127 19.54 7.21 -8.16
C ALA A 127 20.97 7.26 -7.61
N ILE A 128 21.07 7.37 -6.28
CA ILE A 128 22.31 7.52 -5.52
C ILE A 128 22.58 6.21 -4.78
N GLU A 129 23.84 5.75 -4.81
CA GLU A 129 24.24 4.57 -4.04
C GLU A 129 24.12 4.89 -2.55
N THR A 130 23.51 4.00 -1.77
CA THR A 130 23.19 4.21 -0.37
C THR A 130 23.44 2.93 0.39
N SER A 131 23.91 3.05 1.63
CA SER A 131 24.03 1.89 2.51
C SER A 131 22.64 1.48 2.99
N PRO A 132 22.23 0.21 2.88
CA PRO A 132 20.95 -0.24 3.43
C PRO A 132 20.84 -0.04 4.95
N ARG A 133 21.99 0.14 5.64
CA ARG A 133 22.07 0.44 7.07
C ARG A 133 21.42 1.77 7.47
N GLU A 134 21.35 2.74 6.55
CA GLU A 134 20.71 4.02 6.81
C GLU A 134 19.21 3.89 7.17
N PHE A 135 18.61 2.74 6.86
CA PHE A 135 17.19 2.47 7.10
C PHE A 135 16.95 1.48 8.24
N VAL A 136 18.01 1.06 8.94
CA VAL A 136 17.93 0.07 10.02
C VAL A 136 18.14 0.77 11.37
N ASP A 137 17.03 1.10 12.02
CA ASP A 137 16.99 1.77 13.32
C ASP A 137 15.84 1.25 14.20
N GLU A 138 15.74 1.79 15.41
CA GLU A 138 14.67 1.50 16.37
C GLU A 138 13.27 1.86 15.90
N ASN A 139 13.10 2.66 14.84
CA ASN A 139 11.81 2.99 14.25
C ASN A 139 11.42 2.06 13.08
N ASN A 140 12.33 1.20 12.62
CA ASN A 140 12.16 0.33 11.46
C ASN A 140 12.48 -1.14 11.79
N LEU A 141 12.00 -1.64 12.94
CA LEU A 141 12.24 -3.01 13.39
C LEU A 141 11.63 -4.07 12.47
N ASP A 142 10.66 -3.69 11.65
CA ASP A 142 10.12 -4.56 10.61
C ASP A 142 11.14 -4.88 9.51
N ILE A 143 12.10 -3.99 9.23
CA ILE A 143 13.23 -4.29 8.33
C ILE A 143 14.16 -5.30 9.01
N VAL A 144 14.42 -5.14 10.31
CA VAL A 144 15.24 -6.07 11.09
C VAL A 144 14.66 -7.49 11.08
N ILE A 145 13.35 -7.63 11.31
CA ILE A 145 12.66 -8.93 11.22
C ILE A 145 12.83 -9.57 9.84
N ARG A 146 12.73 -8.79 8.75
CA ARG A 146 12.97 -9.28 7.39
C ARG A 146 14.42 -9.70 7.16
N VAL A 147 15.39 -8.99 7.75
CA VAL A 147 16.81 -9.35 7.68
C VAL A 147 17.09 -10.66 8.39
N ILE A 148 16.51 -10.88 9.58
CA ILE A 148 16.60 -12.15 10.30
C ILE A 148 16.14 -13.30 9.40
N TYR A 149 14.96 -13.15 8.78
CA TYR A 149 14.43 -14.17 7.89
C TYR A 149 15.30 -14.36 6.63
N ALA A 150 15.74 -13.28 5.99
CA ALA A 150 16.61 -13.35 4.82
C ALA A 150 17.95 -14.07 5.12
N ARG A 151 18.53 -13.83 6.29
CA ARG A 151 19.74 -14.56 6.75
C ARG A 151 19.46 -16.04 6.96
N SER A 152 18.32 -16.41 7.56
CA SER A 152 17.88 -17.81 7.70
C SER A 152 17.80 -18.50 6.34
N VAL A 153 17.15 -17.85 5.36
CA VAL A 153 17.05 -18.35 3.98
C VAL A 153 18.44 -18.54 3.35
N LEU A 154 19.34 -17.57 3.50
CA LEU A 154 20.70 -17.64 2.94
C LEU A 154 21.57 -18.72 3.60
N ALA A 155 21.35 -18.99 4.88
CA ALA A 155 22.04 -20.07 5.60
C ALA A 155 21.52 -21.47 5.20
N GLY A 156 20.43 -21.55 4.42
CA GLY A 156 19.72 -22.81 4.19
C GLY A 156 18.98 -23.31 5.44
N ASP A 157 18.90 -22.47 6.47
CA ASP A 157 18.22 -22.78 7.72
C ASP A 157 16.74 -22.41 7.56
N ASN A 158 15.89 -23.43 7.44
CA ASN A 158 14.44 -23.25 7.47
C ASN A 158 13.93 -23.17 8.92
N ASP A 159 14.64 -22.42 9.78
CA ASP A 159 14.24 -22.18 11.16
C ASP A 159 12.81 -21.67 11.19
N LEU A 160 11.93 -22.51 11.75
CA LEU A 160 10.52 -22.24 11.91
C LEU A 160 10.29 -20.97 12.73
N THR A 161 11.19 -20.63 13.66
CA THR A 161 11.11 -19.44 14.51
C THR A 161 11.24 -18.17 13.69
N HIS A 162 12.28 -18.06 12.84
CA HIS A 162 12.48 -16.89 11.98
C HIS A 162 11.37 -16.75 10.94
N LYS A 163 10.91 -17.89 10.39
CA LYS A 163 9.82 -17.93 9.43
C LYS A 163 8.50 -17.47 10.05
N GLU A 164 8.15 -17.97 11.24
CA GLU A 164 6.92 -17.57 11.94
C GLU A 164 6.98 -16.12 12.45
N LEU A 165 8.14 -15.63 12.88
CA LEU A 165 8.32 -14.20 13.22
C LEU A 165 8.03 -13.31 12.01
N TYR A 166 8.62 -13.63 10.85
CA TYR A 166 8.37 -12.90 9.60
C TYR A 166 6.92 -13.03 9.15
N LYS A 167 6.32 -14.22 9.24
CA LYS A 167 4.91 -14.44 8.95
C LYS A 167 3.99 -13.60 9.81
N LYS A 168 4.27 -13.53 11.10
CA LYS A 168 3.53 -12.71 12.07
C LYS A 168 3.61 -11.23 11.71
N LEU A 169 4.81 -10.73 11.37
CA LEU A 169 4.98 -9.37 10.88
C LEU A 169 4.12 -9.08 9.66
N ILE A 170 4.18 -9.93 8.63
CA ILE A 170 3.37 -9.74 7.42
C ILE A 170 1.89 -9.77 7.78
N THR A 171 1.45 -10.77 8.55
CA THR A 171 0.05 -10.92 8.97
C THR A 171 -0.47 -9.69 9.73
N LYS A 172 0.35 -9.08 10.60
CA LYS A 172 -0.03 -7.89 11.39
C LYS A 172 0.03 -6.60 10.59
N GLN A 173 1.01 -6.44 9.70
CA GLN A 173 1.04 -5.31 8.77
C GLN A 173 -0.15 -5.32 7.79
N THR A 174 -0.68 -6.51 7.49
CA THR A 174 -1.78 -6.70 6.55
C THR A 174 -3.13 -7.04 7.21
N GLU A 175 -3.24 -7.18 8.53
CA GLU A 175 -4.49 -7.55 9.24
C GLU A 175 -5.28 -8.75 8.64
N LEU A 176 -4.63 -9.78 8.09
CA LEU A 176 -5.29 -10.87 7.34
C LEU A 176 -6.18 -10.41 6.16
N VAL A 177 -6.10 -9.14 5.77
CA VAL A 177 -6.58 -8.61 4.49
C VAL A 177 -5.34 -8.34 3.68
N GLU A 178 -5.00 -9.32 2.85
CA GLU A 178 -3.91 -9.33 1.87
C GLU A 178 -3.51 -7.90 1.44
N ALA A 179 -2.21 -7.57 1.50
CA ALA A 179 -1.67 -6.23 1.17
C ALA A 179 -2.06 -5.70 -0.24
N THR A 180 -2.73 -6.52 -1.04
CA THR A 180 -3.40 -6.13 -2.28
C THR A 180 -4.63 -5.23 -2.05
N ASP A 181 -5.22 -5.23 -0.86
CA ASP A 181 -6.43 -4.44 -0.55
C ASP A 181 -6.12 -3.10 0.17
N ARG A 182 -4.89 -2.89 0.67
CA ARG A 182 -4.45 -1.59 1.21
C ARG A 182 -3.73 -0.77 0.13
N MET A 183 -4.51 0.15 -0.44
CA MET A 183 -4.27 0.95 -1.65
C MET A 183 -2.94 1.71 -1.81
N LEU A 184 -2.20 2.01 -0.75
CA LEU A 184 -0.88 2.65 -0.85
C LEU A 184 0.26 1.65 -1.06
N VAL A 185 0.12 0.43 -0.54
CA VAL A 185 1.10 -0.65 -0.70
C VAL A 185 0.97 -1.27 -2.09
N GLY A 186 -0.24 -1.41 -2.62
CA GLY A 186 -0.50 -1.85 -4.00
C GLY A 186 0.04 -0.90 -5.08
N TYR A 187 0.16 0.40 -4.79
CA TYR A 187 0.70 1.39 -5.75
C TYR A 187 2.21 1.27 -5.94
N PHE A 188 2.92 0.70 -4.97
CA PHE A 188 4.34 0.43 -5.03
C PHE A 188 4.68 -1.06 -5.01
N SER A 189 3.71 -1.97 -4.92
CA SER A 189 4.00 -3.40 -4.92
C SER A 189 4.42 -3.82 -6.33
N GLU A 190 5.62 -4.39 -6.43
CA GLU A 190 6.09 -5.11 -7.64
C GLU A 190 5.34 -6.46 -7.80
N TYR A 191 4.27 -6.67 -7.05
CA TYR A 191 3.57 -7.94 -6.92
C TYR A 191 2.24 -7.89 -7.66
N ASP A 192 2.24 -8.37 -8.91
CA ASP A 192 0.99 -8.80 -9.56
C ASP A 192 0.40 -9.94 -8.71
N THR A 193 -0.79 -9.70 -8.13
CA THR A 193 -1.75 -10.69 -7.63
C THR A 193 -1.16 -11.90 -6.88
N LYS A 194 -0.92 -11.79 -5.57
CA LYS A 194 -0.42 -12.94 -4.78
C LYS A 194 -1.44 -13.36 -3.71
N ARG A 195 -2.03 -14.55 -3.87
CA ARG A 195 -2.97 -15.16 -2.91
C ARG A 195 -2.21 -16.07 -1.95
N GLY A 196 -2.14 -15.73 -0.66
CA GLY A 196 -1.67 -16.59 0.42
C GLY A 196 -0.17 -16.53 0.79
N TRP A 197 0.13 -16.97 2.02
CA TRP A 197 1.46 -16.91 2.66
C TRP A 197 2.59 -17.54 1.82
N ASP A 198 2.35 -18.71 1.24
CA ASP A 198 3.39 -19.43 0.49
C ASP A 198 3.89 -18.62 -0.71
N GLN A 199 2.99 -17.87 -1.35
CA GLN A 199 3.36 -17.01 -2.46
C GLN A 199 4.17 -15.80 -1.97
N PHE A 200 3.83 -15.20 -0.83
CA PHE A 200 4.64 -14.14 -0.21
C PHE A 200 6.04 -14.61 0.18
N ASP A 201 6.14 -15.79 0.79
CA ASP A 201 7.42 -16.41 1.15
C ASP A 201 8.29 -16.66 -0.10
N MET A 202 7.75 -17.36 -1.08
CA MET A 202 8.44 -17.65 -2.35
C MET A 202 8.95 -16.38 -3.03
N SER A 203 8.14 -15.32 -3.04
CA SER A 203 8.52 -14.03 -3.63
C SER A 203 9.73 -13.40 -2.98
N PHE A 204 9.79 -13.45 -1.64
CA PHE A 204 10.90 -12.84 -0.93
C PHE A 204 12.18 -13.65 -1.13
N ARG A 205 12.07 -14.99 -1.17
CA ARG A 205 13.17 -15.90 -1.52
C ARG A 205 13.69 -15.63 -2.93
N GLU A 206 12.81 -15.49 -3.92
CA GLU A 206 13.16 -15.14 -5.30
C GLU A 206 13.88 -13.78 -5.38
N LEU A 207 13.45 -12.79 -4.59
CA LEU A 207 14.12 -11.50 -4.51
C LEU A 207 15.54 -11.62 -3.94
N ILE A 208 15.69 -12.37 -2.85
CA ILE A 208 17.00 -12.64 -2.23
C ILE A 208 17.92 -13.33 -3.25
N ASP A 209 17.43 -14.37 -3.93
CA ASP A 209 18.19 -15.10 -4.95
C ASP A 209 18.55 -14.20 -6.15
N SER A 210 17.63 -13.33 -6.58
CA SER A 210 17.88 -12.37 -7.65
C SER A 210 19.01 -11.41 -7.30
N ILE A 211 18.96 -10.79 -6.11
CA ILE A 211 20.01 -9.87 -5.64
C ILE A 211 21.33 -10.62 -5.43
N ARG A 212 21.31 -11.85 -4.89
CA ARG A 212 22.51 -12.68 -4.73
C ARG A 212 23.20 -12.94 -6.08
N ASN A 213 22.42 -13.24 -7.12
CA ASN A 213 22.94 -13.65 -8.42
C ASN A 213 23.29 -12.47 -9.33
N LYS A 214 22.59 -11.33 -9.21
CA LYS A 214 22.70 -10.19 -10.14
C LYS A 214 23.20 -8.90 -9.49
N GLY A 215 23.36 -8.89 -8.17
CA GLY A 215 23.53 -7.66 -7.40
C GLY A 215 22.24 -6.84 -7.31
N PHE A 216 22.31 -5.71 -6.62
CA PHE A 216 21.19 -4.78 -6.53
C PHE A 216 21.16 -3.87 -7.77
N GLN A 217 20.21 -4.09 -8.67
CA GLN A 217 20.14 -3.33 -9.93
C GLN A 217 19.54 -1.94 -9.70
N LYS A 218 20.08 -0.94 -10.39
CA LYS A 218 19.76 0.49 -10.19
C LYS A 218 18.30 0.81 -10.48
N GLU A 219 17.69 0.08 -11.40
CA GLU A 219 16.30 0.20 -11.78
C GLU A 219 15.37 -0.10 -10.60
N TYR A 220 15.78 -0.96 -9.67
CA TYR A 220 15.01 -1.32 -8.47
C TYR A 220 15.31 -0.44 -7.27
N PHE A 221 15.63 0.83 -7.51
CA PHE A 221 15.92 1.79 -6.45
C PHE A 221 14.81 1.86 -5.38
N ILE A 222 15.20 2.29 -4.19
CA ILE A 222 14.35 2.55 -3.04
C ILE A 222 13.83 3.99 -3.14
N PRO A 223 12.52 4.20 -3.37
CA PRO A 223 11.94 5.53 -3.42
C PRO A 223 11.77 6.11 -2.01
N LEU A 224 12.18 7.36 -1.85
CA LEU A 224 12.13 8.12 -0.60
C LEU A 224 11.32 9.40 -0.77
N ASP A 225 10.64 9.83 0.29
CA ASP A 225 10.07 11.17 0.38
C ASP A 225 11.17 12.23 0.65
N ASN A 226 10.82 13.52 0.62
CA ASN A 226 11.78 14.61 0.82
C ASN A 226 12.40 14.68 2.23
N LYS A 227 11.86 13.92 3.19
CA LYS A 227 12.38 13.74 4.54
C LYS A 227 13.12 12.39 4.71
N LYS A 228 13.39 11.69 3.61
CA LYS A 228 14.02 10.36 3.55
C LYS A 228 13.18 9.23 4.14
N HIS A 229 11.88 9.39 4.32
CA HIS A 229 11.01 8.28 4.71
C HIS A 229 10.83 7.31 3.54
N LEU A 230 10.74 6.02 3.86
CA LEU A 230 10.54 4.96 2.89
C LEU A 230 9.14 5.03 2.29
N LEU A 231 9.06 5.25 0.98
CA LEU A 231 7.82 5.09 0.22
C LEU A 231 7.57 3.62 -0.12
N ASN A 232 8.66 2.86 -0.33
CA ASN A 232 8.64 1.42 -0.55
C ASN A 232 10.05 0.81 -0.39
N GLY A 233 10.17 -0.51 -0.50
CA GLY A 233 11.43 -1.21 -0.69
C GLY A 233 11.97 -1.90 0.56
N ARG A 234 11.16 -2.04 1.61
CA ARG A 234 11.54 -2.70 2.87
C ARG A 234 12.13 -4.12 2.67
N HIS A 235 11.55 -4.93 1.79
CA HIS A 235 12.12 -6.25 1.43
C HIS A 235 13.43 -6.16 0.65
N ARG A 236 13.55 -5.19 -0.27
CA ARG A 236 14.77 -4.95 -1.07
C ARG A 236 15.93 -4.51 -0.16
N ILE A 237 15.66 -3.61 0.78
CA ILE A 237 16.61 -3.19 1.82
C ILE A 237 17.03 -4.38 2.67
N ALA A 238 16.08 -5.17 3.17
CA ALA A 238 16.38 -6.32 4.02
C ALA A 238 17.21 -7.39 3.30
N ALA A 239 16.89 -7.72 2.05
CA ALA A 239 17.66 -8.65 1.24
C ALA A 239 19.08 -8.12 0.98
N ALA A 240 19.21 -6.84 0.60
CA ALA A 240 20.51 -6.20 0.39
C ALA A 240 21.36 -6.18 1.66
N MET A 241 20.75 -5.86 2.80
CA MET A 241 21.39 -5.87 4.11
C MET A 241 21.86 -7.27 4.52
N ALA A 242 21.07 -8.30 4.25
CA ALA A 242 21.44 -9.69 4.53
C ALA A 242 22.59 -10.20 3.63
N LEU A 243 22.64 -9.73 2.38
CA LEU A 243 23.69 -10.06 1.40
C LEU A 243 24.94 -9.17 1.51
N GLY A 244 24.89 -8.09 2.29
CA GLY A 244 25.99 -7.14 2.44
C GLY A 244 26.26 -6.30 1.18
N VAL A 245 25.23 -6.00 0.39
CA VAL A 245 25.35 -5.20 -0.84
C VAL A 245 24.71 -3.81 -0.68
N SER A 246 25.26 -2.81 -1.37
CA SER A 246 24.68 -1.47 -1.47
C SER A 246 23.31 -1.49 -2.16
N ILE A 247 22.52 -0.45 -1.91
CA ILE A 247 21.25 -0.20 -2.59
C ILE A 247 21.32 1.12 -3.37
N TRP A 248 20.31 1.38 -4.20
CA TRP A 248 20.14 2.66 -4.88
C TRP A 248 18.92 3.38 -4.32
N THR A 249 18.97 4.68 -4.10
CA THR A 249 17.83 5.47 -3.59
C THR A 249 17.48 6.63 -4.51
N VAL A 250 16.21 7.03 -4.53
CA VAL A 250 15.72 8.21 -5.26
C VAL A 250 14.76 8.98 -4.37
N THR A 251 15.03 10.26 -4.15
CA THR A 251 14.18 11.16 -3.35
C THR A 251 13.18 11.93 -4.21
N TYR A 252 11.95 12.06 -3.73
CA TYR A 252 10.87 12.80 -4.40
C TYR A 252 10.49 14.07 -3.61
N PRO A 253 10.04 15.13 -4.28
CA PRO A 253 9.81 16.45 -3.66
C PRO A 253 8.44 16.54 -2.94
N PHE A 254 8.05 15.51 -2.20
CA PHE A 254 6.84 15.48 -1.38
C PHE A 254 7.11 14.74 -0.07
N SER A 255 6.21 14.89 0.92
CA SER A 255 6.29 14.23 2.22
C SER A 255 5.05 13.37 2.43
N THR A 256 5.20 12.14 2.90
CA THR A 256 4.06 11.24 3.19
C THR A 256 3.87 10.98 4.68
N GLY A 257 4.79 11.46 5.53
CA GLY A 257 4.83 11.12 6.95
C GLY A 257 5.56 9.80 7.19
N ALA A 258 6.06 9.62 8.41
CA ALA A 258 6.83 8.45 8.81
C ALA A 258 5.89 7.35 9.33
N VAL A 259 5.96 6.16 8.73
CA VAL A 259 5.41 4.95 9.33
C VAL A 259 6.48 4.33 10.22
N LYS A 260 6.16 4.13 11.51
CA LYS A 260 7.06 3.56 12.49
C LYS A 260 6.66 2.14 12.86
N TYR A 261 7.64 1.26 12.90
CA TYR A 261 7.54 -0.10 13.40
C TYR A 261 8.54 -0.25 14.55
N ASP A 262 8.28 0.46 15.64
CA ASP A 262 9.12 0.47 16.83
C ASP A 262 8.68 -0.62 17.84
N VAL A 263 9.33 -0.66 19.00
CA VAL A 263 9.01 -1.62 20.07
C VAL A 263 7.55 -1.49 20.52
N GLU A 264 7.00 -0.28 20.54
CA GLU A 264 5.62 -0.08 20.95
C GLU A 264 4.66 -0.68 19.91
N TRP A 265 4.93 -0.46 18.62
CA TRP A 265 4.18 -1.11 17.55
C TRP A 265 4.20 -2.63 17.67
N LEU A 266 5.36 -3.23 17.95
CA LEU A 266 5.49 -4.68 18.14
C LEU A 266 4.65 -5.16 19.33
N LYS A 267 4.68 -4.46 20.47
CA LYS A 267 3.85 -4.80 21.63
C LYS A 267 2.36 -4.71 21.34
N THR A 268 1.92 -3.63 20.69
CA THR A 268 0.50 -3.45 20.30
C THR A 268 0.04 -4.52 19.31
N ASN A 269 0.96 -5.13 18.56
CA ASN A 269 0.68 -6.19 17.58
C ASN A 269 1.00 -7.61 18.06
N ASP A 270 0.95 -7.82 19.38
CA ASP A 270 1.07 -9.12 20.06
C ASP A 270 2.43 -9.83 19.89
N PHE A 271 3.52 -9.10 19.60
CA PHE A 271 4.85 -9.70 19.63
C PHE A 271 5.28 -9.99 21.07
N SER A 272 5.81 -11.19 21.31
CA SER A 272 6.24 -11.64 22.63
C SER A 272 7.51 -10.92 23.07
N GLY A 273 7.77 -10.93 24.38
CA GLY A 273 9.01 -10.36 24.92
C GLY A 273 10.27 -11.02 24.36
N ASP A 274 10.22 -12.32 24.07
CA ASP A 274 11.34 -13.06 23.44
C ASP A 274 11.53 -12.67 21.97
N GLU A 275 10.45 -12.54 21.21
CA GLU A 275 10.49 -12.07 19.82
C GLU A 275 11.10 -10.66 19.74
N ILE A 276 10.65 -9.75 20.60
CA ILE A 276 11.17 -8.37 20.65
C ILE A 276 12.66 -8.37 21.04
N ARG A 277 13.07 -9.18 22.03
CA ARG A 277 14.49 -9.32 22.42
C ARG A 277 15.35 -9.81 21.27
N MET A 278 14.89 -10.83 20.53
CA MET A 278 15.58 -11.35 19.35
C MET A 278 15.75 -10.26 18.28
N VAL A 279 14.70 -9.48 18.01
CA VAL A 279 14.75 -8.38 17.03
C VAL A 279 15.73 -7.29 17.46
N LEU A 280 15.72 -6.89 18.73
CA LEU A 280 16.64 -5.88 19.25
C LEU A 280 18.10 -6.38 19.28
N ALA A 281 18.33 -7.65 19.59
CA ALA A 281 19.66 -8.24 19.49
C ALA A 281 20.19 -8.21 18.05
N ALA A 282 19.35 -8.58 17.08
CA ALA A 282 19.70 -8.50 15.66
C ALA A 282 19.97 -7.05 15.22
N LEU A 283 19.18 -6.07 15.70
CA LEU A 283 19.43 -4.65 15.43
C LEU A 283 20.83 -4.22 15.90
N GLU A 284 21.21 -4.60 17.13
CA GLU A 284 22.52 -4.27 17.69
C GLU A 284 23.67 -4.89 16.87
N GLU A 285 23.52 -6.13 16.41
CA GLU A 285 24.50 -6.75 15.51
C GLU A 285 24.63 -6.02 14.18
N LEU A 286 23.49 -5.64 13.58
CA LEU A 286 23.43 -4.91 12.31
C LEU A 286 24.07 -3.52 12.42
N LYS A 287 24.00 -2.88 13.60
CA LYS A 287 24.70 -1.62 13.89
C LYS A 287 26.21 -1.81 14.11
N LYS A 288 26.64 -2.93 14.70
CA LYS A 288 28.05 -3.18 15.07
C LYS A 288 28.97 -3.60 13.93
N ALA A 289 28.46 -4.21 12.86
CA ALA A 289 29.28 -4.79 11.79
C ALA A 289 29.94 -3.74 10.85
N SER A 290 30.43 -2.62 11.41
CA SER A 290 31.01 -1.47 10.69
C SER A 290 32.50 -1.64 10.45
#